data_AF-A0A261FZI3-F1
#
_entry.id   AF-A0A261FZI3-F1
#
_cell.length_a   1.000
_cell.length_b   1.000
_cell.length_c   1.000
_cell.angle_alpha   90.00
_cell.angle_beta   90.00
_cell.angle_gamma   90.00
#
_symmetry.space_group_name_H-M   'P 1'
#
loop_
_entity.id
_entity.type
_entity.pdbx_description
1 polymer ?
#
loop_
_entity_poly.entity_id
_entity_poly.type
_entity_poly.pdbx_seq_one_letter_code
_entity_poly.pdbx_strand_id
1 'polypeptide(L)'
;MHAAITAHSGLVRDVMFTHLDEVAVGDRFSIDVLGRCMDYRVDRISVIEPDDVTQLLIVLGEDCVTQMICTSYGVNTHRLLVSGVRVPSDSRGGGESAIRRESVPTMAGIVVFLVVLGGGSGLVCSAGLCRASIRARHRA
;
A
#
# COMPACT_ATOMS: atom_id res chain seq x y z
N MET A 1 18.54 -10.23 8.84
CA MET A 1 17.15 -10.53 9.22
C MET A 1 16.39 -10.90 7.95
N HIS A 2 15.43 -11.82 8.02
CA HIS A 2 14.58 -12.14 6.87
C HIS A 2 13.14 -12.30 7.37
N ALA A 3 12.22 -11.47 6.89
CA ALA A 3 10.80 -11.62 7.16
C ALA A 3 10.05 -12.11 5.91
N ALA A 4 9.03 -12.94 6.12
CA ALA A 4 8.11 -13.37 5.07
C ALA A 4 6.71 -12.83 5.37
N ILE A 5 6.09 -12.20 4.38
CA ILE A 5 4.71 -11.68 4.45
C ILE A 5 3.88 -12.44 3.43
N THR A 6 2.76 -13.01 3.87
CA THR A 6 1.89 -13.80 3.01
C THR A 6 0.50 -13.16 2.93
N ALA A 7 -0.13 -13.27 1.75
CA ALA A 7 -1.52 -12.92 1.57
C ALA A 7 -2.17 -13.84 0.55
N HIS A 8 -3.50 -13.78 0.44
CA HIS A 8 -4.21 -14.47 -0.63
C HIS A 8 -4.05 -13.72 -1.96
N SER A 9 -4.24 -14.47 -3.05
CA SER A 9 -4.43 -13.94 -4.40
C SER A 9 -5.86 -14.22 -4.86
N GLY A 10 -6.48 -13.30 -5.59
CA GLY A 10 -7.76 -13.52 -6.29
C GLY A 10 -9.01 -13.60 -5.41
N LEU A 11 -9.04 -12.95 -4.24
CA LEU A 11 -10.27 -12.83 -3.46
C LEU A 11 -11.24 -11.83 -4.12
N VAL A 12 -12.50 -12.22 -4.29
CA VAL A 12 -13.54 -11.37 -4.92
C VAL A 12 -13.78 -10.05 -4.16
N ARG A 13 -13.48 -10.05 -2.86
CA ARG A 13 -13.76 -8.92 -1.96
C ARG A 13 -12.58 -7.99 -1.71
N ASP A 14 -11.35 -8.42 -2.01
CA ASP A 14 -10.14 -7.64 -1.73
C ASP A 14 -9.02 -8.03 -2.70
N VAL A 15 -8.30 -7.03 -3.19
CA VAL A 15 -7.19 -7.22 -4.14
C VAL A 15 -6.02 -7.93 -3.47
N MET A 16 -5.73 -7.70 -2.19
CA MET A 16 -4.58 -8.28 -1.48
C MET A 16 -3.30 -8.33 -2.35
N PHE A 17 -2.69 -9.51 -2.56
CA PHE A 17 -1.52 -9.71 -3.42
C PHE A 17 -1.88 -10.24 -4.81
N THR A 18 -3.06 -9.91 -5.34
CA THR A 18 -3.53 -10.40 -6.66
C THR A 18 -2.59 -10.00 -7.81
N HIS A 19 -2.00 -8.79 -7.76
CA HIS A 19 -1.10 -8.27 -8.80
C HIS A 19 0.39 -8.43 -8.46
N LEU A 20 0.73 -9.34 -7.53
CA LEU A 20 2.11 -9.54 -7.12
C LEU A 20 2.98 -10.10 -8.26
N ASP A 21 2.36 -10.73 -9.27
CA ASP A 21 2.98 -11.21 -10.50
C ASP A 21 3.37 -10.10 -11.49
N GLU A 22 2.84 -8.89 -11.32
CA GLU A 22 3.19 -7.71 -12.14
C GLU A 22 4.46 -7.00 -11.65
N VAL A 23 4.96 -7.36 -10.46
CA VAL A 23 6.16 -6.76 -9.86
C VAL A 23 7.41 -7.20 -10.63
N ALA A 24 8.33 -6.27 -10.85
CA ALA A 24 9.60 -6.50 -11.51
C ALA A 24 10.80 -6.29 -10.57
N VAL A 25 11.92 -6.92 -10.90
CA VAL A 25 13.20 -6.64 -10.24
C VAL A 25 13.57 -5.18 -10.43
N GLY A 26 13.95 -4.51 -9.33
CA GLY A 26 14.22 -3.08 -9.27
C GLY A 26 13.06 -2.24 -8.75
N ASP A 27 11.84 -2.78 -8.71
CA ASP A 27 10.69 -2.12 -8.09
C ASP A 27 10.90 -1.93 -6.59
N ARG A 28 10.09 -1.05 -5.99
CA ARG A 28 10.17 -0.72 -4.57
C ARG A 28 8.85 -1.00 -3.88
N PHE A 29 8.95 -1.46 -2.64
CA PHE A 29 7.82 -1.56 -1.72
C PHE A 29 8.24 -1.09 -0.34
N SER A 30 7.26 -0.69 0.46
CA SER A 30 7.48 -0.16 1.80
C SER A 30 6.64 -0.91 2.83
N ILE A 31 7.18 -1.07 4.02
CA ILE A 31 6.50 -1.68 5.16
C ILE A 31 6.35 -0.61 6.24
N ASP A 32 5.11 -0.26 6.58
CA ASP A 32 4.79 0.61 7.71
C ASP A 32 4.40 -0.24 8.92
N VAL A 33 5.20 -0.17 9.99
CA VAL A 33 4.94 -0.84 11.26
C VAL A 33 5.12 0.16 12.39
N LEU A 34 4.03 0.43 13.13
CA LEU A 34 4.03 1.29 14.32
C LEU A 34 4.66 2.67 14.05
N GLY A 35 4.34 3.28 12.90
CA GLY A 35 4.84 4.61 12.51
C GLY A 35 6.28 4.61 11.99
N ARG A 36 6.85 3.44 11.67
CA ARG A 36 8.15 3.30 11.01
C ARG A 36 7.94 2.78 9.59
N CYS A 37 8.35 3.58 8.61
CA CYS A 37 8.36 3.19 7.20
C CYS A 37 9.72 2.62 6.81
N MET A 38 9.69 1.46 6.16
CA MET A 38 10.85 0.65 5.83
C MET A 38 10.84 0.35 4.34
N ASP A 39 11.79 0.88 3.58
CA ASP A 39 11.81 0.75 2.13
C ASP A 39 12.69 -0.43 1.68
N TYR A 40 12.19 -1.18 0.71
CA TYR A 40 12.84 -2.34 0.12
C TYR A 40 12.86 -2.21 -1.40
N ARG A 41 13.91 -2.72 -2.03
CA ARG A 41 14.00 -2.86 -3.48
C ARG A 41 13.98 -4.34 -3.85
N VAL A 42 13.10 -4.70 -4.77
CA VAL A 42 13.00 -6.07 -5.29
C VAL A 42 14.32 -6.44 -5.97
N ASP A 43 14.94 -7.49 -5.48
CA ASP A 43 16.20 -8.03 -6.01
C ASP A 43 16.01 -9.43 -6.62
N ARG A 44 14.97 -10.15 -6.19
CA ARG A 44 14.73 -11.53 -6.64
C ARG A 44 13.24 -11.86 -6.72
N ILE A 45 12.85 -12.52 -7.81
CA ILE A 45 11.52 -13.10 -8.02
C ILE A 45 11.70 -14.56 -8.37
N SER A 46 10.96 -15.45 -7.72
CA SER A 46 11.06 -16.90 -7.94
C SER A 46 9.74 -17.61 -7.78
N VAL A 47 9.62 -18.76 -8.45
CA VAL A 47 8.53 -19.71 -8.26
C VAL A 47 9.13 -20.98 -7.69
N ILE A 48 8.57 -21.45 -6.58
CA ILE A 48 9.06 -22.61 -5.82
C ILE A 48 7.95 -23.62 -5.57
N GLU A 49 8.33 -24.84 -5.20
CA GLU A 49 7.41 -25.81 -4.62
C GLU A 49 6.98 -25.41 -3.20
N PRO A 50 5.80 -25.83 -2.71
CA PRO A 50 5.31 -25.43 -1.39
C PRO A 50 6.21 -25.88 -0.24
N ASP A 51 6.94 -26.98 -0.41
CA ASP A 51 7.83 -27.56 0.60
C ASP A 51 9.28 -27.03 0.53
N ASP A 52 9.60 -26.22 -0.49
CA ASP A 52 10.92 -25.61 -0.62
C ASP A 52 11.00 -24.31 0.18
N VAL A 53 11.66 -24.36 1.34
CA VAL A 53 11.89 -23.18 2.20
C VAL A 53 13.27 -22.57 2.04
N THR A 54 14.11 -23.10 1.15
CA THR A 54 15.54 -22.72 1.05
C THR A 54 15.72 -21.23 0.76
N GLN A 55 14.81 -20.66 -0.01
CA GLN A 55 14.85 -19.25 -0.42
C GLN A 55 14.28 -18.26 0.60
N LEU A 56 13.71 -18.77 1.70
CA LEU A 56 13.20 -17.98 2.83
C LEU A 56 14.17 -17.99 4.02
N LEU A 57 15.29 -18.69 3.90
CA LEU A 57 16.32 -18.73 4.93
C LEU A 57 16.99 -17.37 5.10
N ILE A 58 17.49 -17.12 6.30
CA ILE A 58 18.17 -15.87 6.63
C ILE A 58 19.53 -15.83 5.93
N VAL A 59 19.79 -14.75 5.20
CA VAL A 59 21.11 -14.43 4.66
C VAL A 59 21.85 -13.56 5.67
N LEU A 60 23.08 -13.94 6.03
CA LEU A 60 23.89 -13.19 7.00
C LEU A 60 24.30 -11.84 6.42
N GLY A 61 24.10 -10.78 7.19
CA GLY A 61 24.46 -9.41 6.80
C GLY A 61 23.39 -8.67 5.99
N GLU A 62 22.31 -9.35 5.58
CA GLU A 62 21.23 -8.74 4.80
C GLU A 62 19.96 -8.52 5.64
N ASP A 63 19.18 -7.50 5.28
CA ASP A 63 17.82 -7.26 5.78
C ASP A 63 16.85 -7.40 4.60
N CYS A 64 16.17 -8.54 4.56
CA CYS A 64 15.34 -8.94 3.43
C CYS A 64 13.89 -9.13 3.86
N VAL A 65 12.97 -8.79 2.96
CA VAL A 65 11.57 -9.14 3.10
C VAL A 65 11.09 -9.83 1.83
N THR A 66 10.40 -10.95 2.00
CA THR A 66 9.78 -11.71 0.91
C THR A 66 8.27 -11.66 1.03
N GLN A 67 7.60 -11.19 -0.02
CA GLN A 67 6.15 -11.31 -0.19
C GLN A 67 5.84 -12.63 -0.91
N MET A 68 4.87 -13.39 -0.42
CA MET A 68 4.53 -14.71 -0.96
C MET A 68 3.03 -14.89 -1.20
N ILE A 69 2.69 -15.49 -2.34
CA ILE A 69 1.34 -16.00 -2.66
C ILE A 69 1.39 -17.44 -3.17
N CYS A 70 0.25 -18.13 -3.14
CA CYS A 70 0.03 -19.32 -3.95
C CYS A 70 -0.03 -18.92 -5.43
N THR A 71 0.64 -19.70 -6.29
CA THR A 71 0.64 -19.48 -7.75
C THR A 71 0.42 -20.80 -8.50
N SER A 72 0.18 -20.70 -9.81
CA SER A 72 -0.52 -21.65 -10.70
C SER A 72 -2.04 -21.47 -10.62
N TYR A 73 -2.58 -20.67 -11.56
CA TYR A 73 -3.99 -20.30 -11.65
C TYR A 73 -4.91 -21.52 -11.45
N GLY A 74 -5.73 -21.47 -10.39
CA GLY A 74 -6.76 -22.48 -10.10
C GLY A 74 -6.28 -23.79 -9.46
N VAL A 75 -4.97 -24.04 -9.37
CA VAL A 75 -4.43 -25.29 -8.79
C VAL A 75 -3.55 -25.04 -7.54
N ASN A 76 -2.93 -23.86 -7.41
CA ASN A 76 -2.16 -23.44 -6.23
C ASN A 76 -0.99 -24.37 -5.84
N THR A 77 -0.39 -25.05 -6.83
CA THR A 77 0.68 -26.04 -6.63
C THR A 77 2.04 -25.42 -6.38
N HIS A 78 2.22 -24.13 -6.62
CA HIS A 78 3.50 -23.44 -6.43
C HIS A 78 3.33 -22.22 -5.52
N ARG A 79 4.44 -21.60 -5.15
CA ARG A 79 4.47 -20.30 -4.47
C ARG A 79 5.26 -19.30 -5.32
N LEU A 80 4.70 -18.11 -5.52
CA LEU A 80 5.43 -16.98 -6.07
C LEU A 80 6.06 -16.23 -4.90
N LEU A 81 7.36 -16.01 -4.97
CA LEU A 81 8.13 -15.23 -4.02
C LEU A 81 8.63 -13.95 -4.70
N VAL A 82 8.39 -12.82 -4.06
CA VAL A 82 8.96 -11.52 -4.43
C VAL A 82 9.78 -11.03 -3.25
N SER A 83 11.10 -11.18 -3.34
CA SER A 83 12.06 -10.77 -2.33
C SER A 83 12.61 -9.39 -2.63
N GLY A 84 12.79 -8.60 -1.58
CA GLY A 84 13.49 -7.33 -1.66
C GLY A 84 14.47 -7.13 -0.51
N VAL A 85 15.54 -6.41 -0.80
CA VAL A 85 16.57 -6.00 0.16
C VAL A 85 16.31 -4.58 0.65
N ARG A 86 16.60 -4.33 1.92
CA ARG A 86 16.43 -3.01 2.52
C ARG A 86 17.26 -1.96 1.79
N VAL A 87 16.64 -0.81 1.53
CA VAL A 87 17.30 0.38 1.01
C VAL A 87 17.13 1.56 1.96
N PRO A 88 18.01 2.58 1.91
CA PRO A 88 17.81 3.81 2.65
C PRO A 88 16.46 4.42 2.29
N SER A 89 15.66 4.79 3.30
CA SER A 89 14.37 5.41 3.08
C SER A 89 14.52 6.85 2.61
N ASP A 90 13.75 7.26 1.61
CA ASP A 90 13.78 8.65 1.09
C ASP A 90 13.03 9.62 2.03
N SER A 91 12.29 9.09 3.01
CA SER A 91 11.57 9.86 4.02
C SER A 91 12.53 10.51 5.02
N ARG A 92 12.85 11.79 4.81
CA ARG A 92 13.38 12.65 5.87
C ARG A 92 12.33 12.79 6.98
N GLY A 93 12.45 11.98 8.02
CA GLY A 93 11.70 12.10 9.28
C GLY A 93 10.47 11.19 9.35
N GLY A 94 10.34 10.46 10.46
CA GLY A 94 9.10 9.82 10.84
C GLY A 94 8.00 10.87 10.95
N GLY A 95 7.07 10.84 10.01
CA GLY A 95 5.90 11.68 9.99
C GLY A 95 4.70 10.78 9.84
N GLU A 96 3.96 10.63 10.93
CA GLU A 96 2.56 10.21 11.04
C GLU A 96 1.87 10.05 9.68
N SER A 97 1.62 8.79 9.29
CA SER A 97 0.73 8.44 8.17
C SER A 97 -0.67 8.95 8.52
N ALA A 98 -0.92 10.23 8.27
CA ALA A 98 -2.22 10.84 8.42
C ALA A 98 -3.17 10.13 7.47
N ILE A 99 -4.03 9.26 8.01
CA ILE A 99 -5.20 8.73 7.33
C ILE A 99 -6.04 9.93 6.91
N ARG A 100 -5.82 10.42 5.69
CA ARG A 100 -6.65 11.45 5.07
C ARG A 100 -7.98 10.80 4.74
N ARG A 101 -8.92 10.83 5.68
CA ARG A 101 -10.34 10.63 5.39
C ARG A 101 -10.75 11.74 4.42
N GLU A 102 -10.76 11.41 3.14
CA GLU A 102 -11.44 12.22 2.14
C GLU A 102 -12.94 12.15 2.43
N SER A 103 -13.43 13.16 3.12
CA SER A 103 -14.85 13.37 3.35
C SER A 103 -15.50 13.72 2.01
N VAL A 104 -15.90 12.70 1.26
CA VAL A 104 -16.84 12.84 0.14
C VAL A 104 -18.12 13.42 0.76
N PRO A 105 -18.54 14.65 0.42
CA PRO A 105 -19.79 15.17 0.93
C PRO A 105 -20.89 14.35 0.25
N THR A 106 -21.47 13.39 0.98
CA THR A 106 -22.69 12.70 0.56
C THR A 106 -23.71 13.77 0.19
N MET A 107 -24.44 13.58 -0.91
CA MET A 107 -25.51 14.47 -1.39
C MET A 107 -26.49 14.93 -0.28
N ALA A 108 -26.59 14.19 0.83
CA ALA A 108 -27.27 14.59 2.06
C ALA A 108 -26.79 15.96 2.63
N GLY A 109 -25.49 16.26 2.59
CA GLY A 109 -24.93 17.49 3.15
C GLY A 109 -25.31 18.75 2.37
N ILE A 110 -25.43 18.64 1.04
CA ILE A 110 -25.86 19.75 0.17
C ILE A 110 -27.36 20.04 0.37
N VAL A 111 -28.17 18.98 0.55
CA VAL A 111 -29.61 19.12 0.82
C VAL A 111 -29.85 19.76 2.19
N VAL A 112 -29.11 19.36 3.23
CA VAL A 112 -29.19 20.01 4.56
C VAL A 112 -28.79 21.48 4.49
N PHE A 113 -27.78 21.84 3.69
CA PHE A 113 -27.35 23.23 3.52
C PHE A 113 -28.42 24.11 2.84
N LEU A 114 -29.14 23.57 1.86
CA LEU A 114 -30.24 24.29 1.20
C LEU A 114 -31.49 24.42 2.09
N VAL A 115 -31.75 23.43 2.96
CA VAL A 115 -32.86 23.50 3.93
C VAL A 115 -32.59 24.56 5.00
N VAL A 116 -31.34 24.71 5.47
CA VAL A 116 -30.96 25.74 6.46
C VAL A 116 -30.99 27.15 5.86
N LEU A 117 -30.59 27.32 4.60
CA LEU A 117 -30.65 28.63 3.93
C LEU A 117 -32.08 29.04 3.51
N GLY A 118 -32.98 28.08 3.32
CA GLY A 118 -34.39 28.34 2.97
C GLY A 118 -35.28 28.73 4.17
N GLY A 119 -34.85 28.50 5.41
CA GLY A 119 -35.61 28.91 6.58
C GLY A 119 -34.97 28.53 7.91
N GLY A 120 -34.53 29.54 8.65
CA GLY A 120 -34.23 29.43 10.08
C GLY A 120 -32.78 29.75 10.44
N SER A 121 -32.59 30.91 11.06
CA SER A 121 -31.34 31.41 11.64
C SER A 121 -30.55 30.33 12.40
N GLY A 122 -29.39 29.96 11.88
CA GLY A 122 -28.43 29.09 12.54
C GLY A 122 -27.01 29.45 12.11
N LEU A 123 -26.24 29.99 13.06
CA LEU A 123 -24.87 30.45 12.95
C LEU A 123 -23.95 29.44 12.22
N VAL A 124 -23.24 29.86 11.16
CA VAL A 124 -22.16 29.05 10.56
C VAL A 124 -20.89 29.87 10.52
N CYS A 125 -19.93 29.52 11.40
CA CYS A 125 -18.60 30.11 11.44
C CYS A 125 -17.79 29.67 10.21
N SER A 126 -17.47 30.63 9.34
CA SER A 126 -16.58 30.44 8.20
C SER A 126 -15.12 30.51 8.64
N ALA A 127 -14.29 29.56 8.23
CA ALA A 127 -12.84 29.71 8.28
C ALA A 127 -12.19 29.25 6.96
N GLY A 128 -11.69 30.26 6.23
CA GLY A 128 -10.45 30.19 5.47
C GLY A 128 -10.41 29.33 4.20
N LEU A 129 -10.69 29.95 3.05
CA LEU A 129 -10.18 29.46 1.77
C LEU A 129 -8.67 29.72 1.68
N CYS A 130 -7.86 28.69 1.48
CA CYS A 130 -6.54 28.80 0.85
C CYS A 130 -6.45 27.76 -0.27
N ARG A 131 -6.27 28.27 -1.49
CA ARG A 131 -6.25 27.54 -2.76
C ARG A 131 -4.80 27.22 -3.11
N ALA A 132 -4.48 25.98 -3.48
CA ALA A 132 -3.22 25.67 -4.18
C ALA A 132 -3.38 24.44 -5.09
N SER A 133 -3.00 24.63 -6.35
CA SER A 133 -3.13 23.73 -7.49
C SER A 133 -2.16 22.54 -7.46
N ILE A 134 -2.64 21.35 -7.82
CA ILE A 134 -1.80 20.16 -8.05
C ILE A 134 -1.30 20.18 -9.50
N ARG A 135 0.02 20.15 -9.68
CA ARG A 135 0.68 19.97 -10.97
C ARG A 135 0.98 18.48 -11.15
N ALA A 136 0.14 17.79 -11.93
CA ALA A 136 0.41 16.43 -12.36
C ALA A 136 1.60 16.45 -13.35
N ARG A 137 2.66 15.70 -13.05
CA ARG A 137 3.66 15.32 -14.06
C ARG A 137 3.33 13.91 -14.50
N HIS A 138 2.67 13.79 -15.66
CA HIS A 138 2.77 12.58 -16.47
C HIS A 138 4.20 12.53 -17.03
N ARG A 139 4.86 11.38 -16.90
CA ARG A 139 5.98 11.03 -17.77
C ARG A 139 5.39 10.22 -18.93
N ALA A 140 5.75 10.67 -20.14
CA ALA A 140 5.66 9.92 -21.38
C ALA A 140 6.76 8.86 -21.42
#